data_AF-A0A397J9C2-F1
#
_entry.id   AF-A0A397J9C2-F1
#
_cell.length_a   1.000
_cell.length_b   1.000
_cell.length_c   1.000
_cell.angle_alpha   90.00
_cell.angle_beta   90.00
_cell.angle_gamma   90.00
#
_symmetry.space_group_name_H-M   'P 1'
#
loop_
_entity.id
_entity.type
_entity.pdbx_description
1 polymer ?
#
loop_
_entity_poly.entity_id
_entity_poly.type
_entity_poly.pdbx_seq_one_letter_code
_entity_poly.pdbx_strand_id
1 'polypeptide(L)'
;MTKKELGLRDNFYSFPTCPKCHKLYNKQEVEDYKENNINSVMKCRHVEFPNSATRRNRQCQTILSKQVPTMNRFKLKFKLIYLFARIRQQLMAFYNRLNFENFLQH
;
A
#
# COMPACT_ATOMS: atom_id res chain seq x y z
N MET A 1 -9.21 -5.20 19.19
CA MET A 1 -10.47 -5.97 19.21
C MET A 1 -11.69 -5.05 19.22
N THR A 2 -11.56 -3.83 19.76
CA THR A 2 -12.60 -2.79 19.89
C THR A 2 -13.30 -2.32 18.61
N LYS A 3 -12.61 -2.17 17.46
CA LYS A 3 -13.26 -1.69 16.20
C LYS A 3 -14.36 -2.63 15.69
N LYS A 4 -14.23 -3.94 15.93
CA LYS A 4 -15.17 -4.96 15.43
C LYS A 4 -16.48 -4.97 16.23
N GLU A 5 -16.40 -4.74 17.54
CA GLU A 5 -17.56 -4.61 18.44
C GLU A 5 -18.35 -3.32 18.18
N LEU A 6 -17.68 -2.24 17.75
CA LEU A 6 -18.32 -0.97 17.43
C LEU A 6 -18.96 -0.89 16.04
N GLY A 7 -18.92 -1.98 15.24
CA GLY A 7 -19.47 -2.00 13.88
C GLY A 7 -18.76 -1.06 12.89
N LEU A 8 -17.62 -0.48 13.26
CA LEU A 8 -16.87 0.46 12.44
C LEU A 8 -16.16 -0.31 11.32
N ARG A 9 -16.75 -0.32 10.12
CA ARG A 9 -16.15 -0.91 8.93
C ARG A 9 -14.96 -0.07 8.46
N ASP A 10 -13.79 -0.71 8.41
CA ASP A 10 -12.60 -0.13 7.78
C ASP A 10 -12.78 -0.21 6.26
N ASN A 11 -13.15 0.91 5.64
CA ASN A 11 -13.43 0.98 4.20
C ASN A 11 -12.20 1.44 3.39
N PHE A 12 -11.03 1.53 4.02
CA PHE A 12 -9.82 1.95 3.36
C PHE A 12 -9.20 0.80 2.56
N TYR A 13 -8.70 1.12 1.38
CA TYR A 13 -7.80 0.24 0.66
C TYR A 13 -6.41 0.31 1.28
N SER A 14 -5.83 -0.85 1.59
CA SER A 14 -4.47 -0.95 2.14
C SER A 14 -3.48 -1.34 1.06
N PHE A 15 -2.48 -0.50 0.85
CA PHE A 15 -1.39 -0.75 -0.10
C PHE A 15 -0.06 -0.92 0.64
N PRO A 16 0.59 -2.09 0.53
CA PRO A 16 1.99 -2.20 0.90
C PRO A 16 2.82 -1.14 0.17
N THR A 17 3.64 -0.43 0.93
CA THR A 17 4.40 0.71 0.41
C THR A 17 5.88 0.47 0.61
N CYS A 18 6.70 0.74 -0.41
CA CYS A 18 8.14 0.75 -0.23
C CYS A 18 8.53 1.90 0.71
N PRO A 19 9.18 1.65 1.86
CA PRO A 19 9.55 2.72 2.79
C PRO A 19 10.66 3.64 2.28
N LYS A 20 11.32 3.30 1.15
CA LYS A 20 12.40 4.10 0.56
C LYS A 20 11.91 5.00 -0.58
N CYS A 21 11.16 4.45 -1.54
CA CYS A 21 10.72 5.18 -2.73
C CYS A 21 9.21 5.43 -2.79
N HIS A 22 8.46 5.04 -1.74
CA HIS A 22 7.02 5.22 -1.61
C HIS A 22 6.15 4.58 -2.71
N LYS A 23 6.73 3.70 -3.54
CA LYS A 23 5.96 2.91 -4.50
C LYS A 23 4.91 2.06 -3.78
N LEU A 24 3.66 2.21 -4.19
CA LEU A 24 2.53 1.39 -3.77
C LEU A 24 2.50 0.09 -4.57
N TYR A 25 2.22 -1.00 -3.87
CA TYR A 25 2.07 -2.35 -4.42
C TYR A 25 0.68 -2.90 -4.12
N ASN A 26 0.23 -3.85 -4.95
CA ASN A 26 -0.96 -4.64 -4.63
C ASN A 26 -0.63 -5.63 -3.51
N LYS A 27 -1.57 -5.84 -2.58
CA LYS A 27 -1.32 -6.71 -1.43
C LYS A 27 -1.01 -8.15 -1.83
N GLN A 28 -1.82 -8.73 -2.73
CA GLN A 28 -1.63 -10.10 -3.22
C GLN A 28 -0.30 -10.27 -3.96
N GLU A 29 0.13 -9.30 -4.76
CA GLU A 29 1.41 -9.32 -5.47
C GLU A 29 2.60 -9.53 -4.50
N VAL A 30 2.54 -8.89 -3.33
CA VAL A 30 3.61 -9.00 -2.32
C VAL A 30 3.47 -10.27 -1.48
N GLU A 31 2.24 -10.71 -1.19
CA GLU A 31 1.98 -11.91 -0.38
C GLU A 31 2.25 -13.21 -1.13
N ASP A 32 1.91 -13.27 -2.41
CA ASP A 32 2.07 -14.44 -3.27
C ASP A 32 3.45 -14.49 -3.96
N TYR A 33 4.35 -13.57 -3.59
CA TYR A 33 5.66 -13.47 -4.18
C TYR A 33 6.50 -14.75 -3.99
N LYS A 34 7.01 -15.27 -5.10
CA LYS A 34 7.93 -16.42 -5.14
C LYS A 34 9.19 -16.07 -5.89
N GLU A 35 10.30 -16.57 -5.38
CA GLU A 35 11.62 -16.50 -6.01
C GLU A 35 12.08 -17.93 -6.26
N ASN A 36 12.34 -18.29 -7.52
CA ASN A 36 12.64 -19.67 -7.94
C ASN A 36 11.59 -20.70 -7.44
N ASN A 37 10.30 -20.35 -7.54
CA ASN A 37 9.17 -21.13 -7.03
C ASN A 37 9.08 -21.32 -5.51
N ILE A 38 9.97 -20.68 -4.74
CA ILE A 38 9.99 -20.72 -3.28
C ILE A 38 9.39 -19.41 -2.74
N ASN A 39 8.54 -19.50 -1.72
CA ASN A 39 7.99 -18.32 -1.05
C ASN A 39 9.14 -17.48 -0.46
N SER A 40 9.25 -16.23 -0.90
CA SER A 40 10.35 -15.33 -0.52
C SER A 40 9.80 -13.97 -0.08
N VAL A 41 10.63 -13.16 0.57
CA VAL A 41 10.26 -11.79 0.90
C VAL A 41 10.52 -10.90 -0.30
N MET A 42 9.45 -10.30 -0.83
CA MET A 42 9.57 -9.39 -1.97
C MET A 42 10.43 -8.17 -1.65
N LYS A 43 11.37 -7.89 -2.56
CA LYS A 43 12.13 -6.63 -2.61
C LYS A 43 11.44 -5.67 -3.59
N CYS A 44 11.49 -4.37 -3.29
CA CYS A 44 10.98 -3.34 -4.18
C CYS A 44 11.70 -3.37 -5.53
N ARG A 45 10.95 -3.60 -6.61
CA ARG A 45 11.45 -3.64 -8.00
C ARG A 45 11.31 -2.32 -8.74
N HIS A 46 10.86 -1.26 -8.06
CA HIS A 46 10.66 0.04 -8.69
C HIS A 46 11.99 0.61 -9.20
N VAL A 47 11.98 1.07 -10.45
CA VAL A 47 13.04 1.85 -11.08
C VAL A 47 12.57 3.29 -11.18
N GLU A 48 13.31 4.19 -10.54
CA GLU A 48 13.09 5.62 -10.64
C GLU A 48 13.79 6.14 -11.91
N PHE A 49 13.05 6.80 -12.80
CA PHE A 49 13.52 7.28 -14.11
C PHE A 49 13.96 6.17 -15.09
N PRO A 50 13.02 5.33 -15.58
CA PRO A 50 13.33 4.25 -16.52
C PRO A 50 13.94 4.72 -17.85
N ASN A 51 13.74 5.99 -18.23
CA ASN A 51 14.27 6.55 -19.47
C ASN A 51 15.72 7.08 -19.33
N SER A 52 16.27 7.13 -18.11
CA SER A 52 17.63 7.62 -17.88
C SER A 52 18.66 6.53 -18.20
N ALA A 53 19.64 6.82 -19.05
CA ALA A 53 20.70 5.86 -19.41
C ALA A 53 21.44 5.28 -18.17
N THR A 54 21.67 6.12 -17.15
CA THR A 54 22.42 5.73 -15.94
C THR A 54 21.54 5.13 -14.84
N ARG A 55 20.23 5.41 -14.84
CA ARG A 55 19.30 4.98 -13.78
C ARG A 55 18.29 3.91 -14.20
N ARG A 56 18.11 3.64 -15.50
CA ARG A 56 17.12 2.68 -16.04
C ARG A 56 17.17 1.27 -15.48
N ASN A 57 18.33 0.84 -14.98
CA ASN A 57 18.52 -0.49 -14.39
C ASN A 57 18.64 -0.47 -12.85
N ARG A 58 18.56 0.72 -12.22
CA ARG A 58 18.71 0.87 -10.76
C ARG A 58 17.38 0.62 -10.07
N GLN A 59 17.15 -0.63 -9.69
CA GLN A 59 16.01 -0.99 -8.84
C GLN A 59 16.23 -0.58 -7.38
N CYS A 60 15.14 -0.23 -6.70
CA CYS A 60 15.15 0.18 -5.30
C CYS A 60 15.66 -0.90 -4.33
N GLN A 61 15.30 -2.17 -4.58
CA GLN A 61 15.65 -3.38 -3.82
C GLN A 61 15.30 -3.41 -2.33
N THR A 62 14.57 -2.40 -1.84
CA THR A 62 14.19 -2.32 -0.42
C THR A 62 13.19 -3.40 -0.06
N ILE A 63 13.46 -4.16 1.01
CA ILE A 63 12.56 -5.21 1.52
C ILE A 63 11.24 -4.61 2.01
N LEU A 64 10.11 -5.13 1.50
CA LEU A 64 8.76 -4.59 1.76
C LEU A 64 8.10 -5.09 3.05
N SER A 65 8.45 -6.29 3.50
CA SER A 65 7.82 -6.94 4.65
C SER A 65 8.83 -7.67 5.53
N LYS A 66 8.45 -7.97 6.77
CA LYS A 66 9.16 -8.86 7.68
C LYS A 66 8.36 -10.16 7.80
N GLN A 67 9.04 -11.29 7.87
CA GLN A 67 8.39 -12.55 8.25
C GLN A 67 8.23 -12.58 9.76
N VAL A 68 7.03 -12.92 10.23
CA VAL A 68 6.71 -13.09 11.64
C VAL A 68 6.27 -14.54 11.85
N PRO A 69 6.92 -15.29 12.77
CA PRO A 69 6.53 -16.65 13.06
C PRO A 69 5.09 -16.69 13.59
N THR A 70 4.35 -17.71 13.17
CA THR A 70 2.97 -18.02 13.59
C THR A 70 2.88 -19.54 13.81
N MET A 71 1.91 -20.00 14.61
CA MET A 71 1.75 -21.40 15.04
C MET A 71 1.96 -22.46 13.94
N ASN A 72 1.55 -22.19 12.69
CA ASN A 72 1.68 -23.16 11.58
C ASN A 72 2.63 -22.75 10.44
N ARG A 73 3.06 -21.47 10.33
CA ARG A 73 3.91 -20.90 9.25
C ARG A 73 4.43 -19.50 9.62
N PHE A 74 5.04 -18.77 8.68
CA PHE A 74 5.28 -17.34 8.79
C PHE A 74 4.14 -16.52 8.18
N LYS A 75 3.81 -15.38 8.79
CA LYS A 75 2.98 -14.33 8.19
C LYS A 75 3.85 -13.16 7.78
N LEU A 76 3.51 -12.51 6.67
CA LEU A 76 4.18 -11.28 6.26
C LEU A 76 3.58 -10.09 7.00
N LYS A 77 4.43 -9.30 7.63
CA LYS A 77 4.10 -8.00 8.20
C LYS A 77 4.75 -6.92 7.34
N PHE A 78 3.95 -6.16 6.59
CA PHE A 78 4.45 -5.04 5.79
C PHE A 78 5.13 -4.00 6.67
N LYS A 79 6.24 -3.45 6.20
CA LYS A 79 6.97 -2.39 6.93
C LYS A 79 6.22 -1.07 6.91
N LEU A 80 5.54 -0.77 5.81
CA LEU A 80 4.75 0.43 5.63
C LEU A 80 3.47 0.08 4.86
N ILE A 81 2.35 0.61 5.33
CA ILE A 81 1.03 0.47 4.70
C ILE A 81 0.48 1.87 4.47
N TYR A 82 0.11 2.14 3.23
CA TYR A 82 -0.64 3.34 2.88
C TYR A 82 -2.13 2.99 2.84
N LEU A 83 -2.94 3.79 3.53
CA LEU A 83 -4.39 3.65 3.56
C LEU A 83 -5.00 4.69 2.63
N PHE A 84 -5.87 4.24 1.72
CA PHE A 84 -6.54 5.10 0.76
C PHE A 84 -8.06 4.96 0.88
N ALA A 85 -8.75 6.06 1.16
CA ALA A 85 -10.21 6.09 1.16
C ALA A 85 -10.71 5.97 -0.28
N ARG A 86 -11.84 5.27 -0.49
CA ARG A 86 -12.47 5.18 -1.81
C ARG A 86 -12.78 6.58 -2.34
N ILE A 87 -12.58 6.81 -3.65
CA ILE A 87 -12.90 8.09 -4.27
C ILE A 87 -14.34 8.53 -3.99
N ARG A 88 -15.30 7.61 -4.03
CA ARG A 88 -16.70 7.89 -3.66
C ARG A 88 -16.85 8.40 -2.23
N GLN A 89 -16.09 7.83 -1.28
CA GLN A 89 -16.12 8.28 0.11
C GLN A 89 -15.46 9.65 0.27
N GLN A 90 -14.35 9.89 -0.42
CA GLN A 90 -13.70 11.19 -0.43
C GLN A 90 -14.62 12.26 -1.05
N LEU A 91 -15.27 11.95 -2.17
CA LEU A 91 -16.25 12.83 -2.82
C LEU A 91 -17.43 13.10 -1.89
N MET A 92 -18.06 12.07 -1.32
CA MET A 92 -19.16 12.26 -0.37
C MET A 92 -18.73 13.13 0.82
N ALA A 93 -17.54 12.88 1.38
CA ALA A 93 -17.02 13.68 2.48
C ALA A 93 -16.76 15.13 2.07
N PHE A 94 -16.40 15.38 0.81
CA PHE A 94 -16.18 16.71 0.26
C PHE A 94 -17.50 17.45 -0.02
N TYR A 95 -18.45 16.83 -0.71
CA TYR A 95 -19.78 17.37 -0.97
C TYR A 95 -20.54 17.69 0.31
N ASN A 96 -20.40 16.87 1.35
CA ASN A 96 -21.07 17.07 2.63
C ASN A 96 -20.37 18.10 3.54
N ARG A 97 -19.29 18.77 3.09
CA ARG A 97 -18.70 19.87 3.86
C ARG A 97 -19.64 21.06 3.85
N LEU A 98 -19.76 21.71 5.01
CA LEU A 98 -20.45 22.99 5.11
C LEU A 98 -19.81 23.99 4.12
N ASN A 99 -20.64 24.76 3.43
CA ASN A 99 -20.21 25.76 2.45
C ASN A 99 -19.47 25.18 1.23
N PHE A 100 -19.69 23.91 0.88
CA PHE A 100 -19.12 23.30 -0.34
C PHE A 100 -19.38 24.16 -1.59
N GLU A 101 -20.58 24.73 -1.71
CA GLU A 101 -21.00 25.59 -2.82
C GLU A 101 -20.12 26.84 -3.00
N ASN A 102 -19.59 27.40 -1.91
CA ASN A 102 -18.72 28.56 -1.94
C ASN A 102 -17.36 28.25 -2.60
N PHE A 103 -16.95 26.97 -2.62
CA PHE A 103 -15.73 26.54 -3.32
C PHE A 103 -15.95 26.33 -4.82
N LEU A 104 -17.20 26.37 -5.31
CA LEU A 104 -17.54 26.22 -6.72
C LEU A 104 -17.75 27.56 -7.44
N GLN A 105 -17.86 28.66 -6.69
CA GLN A 105 -17.95 30.00 -7.26
C GLN A 105 -16.53 30.48 -7.61
N HIS A 106 -16.20 30.44 -8.90
CA HIS A 106 -15.03 31.07 -9.50
C HIS A 106 -15.46 32.24 -10.38
#